data_AF-A0A9J5XJ65-F1
#
_entry.id   AF-A0A9J5XJ65-F1
#
_cell.length_a   1.000
_cell.length_b   1.000
_cell.length_c   1.000
_cell.angle_alpha   90.00
_cell.angle_beta   90.00
_cell.angle_gamma   90.00
#
_symmetry.space_group_name_H-M   'P 1'
#
loop_
_entity.id
_entity.type
_entity.pdbx_description
1 polymer ?
#
loop_
_entity_poly.entity_id
_entity_poly.type
_entity_poly.pdbx_seq_one_letter_code
_entity_poly.pdbx_strand_id
1 'polypeptide(L)'
;MHHSNKVQENDDLGYHYPAVNEDFNWEFCEFIMDRTLFFCHIWWGSNDRSFIVYNDPVYCVKTGKFTNYLHYCKWEVRADGFYLENYNDTSKTYFMDHIFDWKL
;
A
#
# COMPACT_ATOMS: atom_id res chain seq x y z
N MET A 1 -7.40 -6.88 12.00
CA MET A 1 -7.21 -6.78 10.55
C MET A 1 -6.28 -7.90 10.13
N HIS A 2 -6.47 -8.55 8.99
CA HIS A 2 -5.57 -9.62 8.53
C HIS A 2 -4.88 -9.15 7.25
N HIS A 3 -3.59 -9.47 7.08
CA HIS A 3 -2.82 -9.18 5.87
C HIS A 3 -2.10 -10.44 5.40
N SER A 4 -1.99 -10.69 4.10
CA SER A 4 -1.17 -11.75 3.49
C SER A 4 -0.53 -11.20 2.23
N ASN A 5 0.78 -11.12 2.23
CA ASN A 5 1.53 -10.58 1.11
C ASN A 5 2.18 -11.76 0.43
N LYS A 6 1.95 -11.98 -0.85
CA LYS A 6 2.81 -12.89 -1.62
C LYS A 6 3.62 -12.04 -2.60
N VAL A 7 4.84 -12.48 -2.88
CA VAL A 7 5.80 -11.78 -3.73
C VAL A 7 6.26 -12.78 -4.78
N GLN A 8 6.58 -12.32 -5.98
CA GLN A 8 7.24 -13.18 -6.96
C GLN A 8 8.71 -13.36 -6.53
N GLU A 9 8.89 -14.39 -5.71
CA GLU A 9 10.06 -15.26 -5.51
C GLU A 9 11.02 -15.07 -4.32
N ASN A 10 11.09 -13.98 -3.54
CA ASN A 10 12.01 -14.02 -2.36
C ASN A 10 11.59 -13.39 -1.03
N ASP A 11 10.56 -12.55 -0.93
CA ASP A 11 10.25 -11.89 0.36
C ASP A 11 8.75 -12.01 0.70
N ASP A 12 8.32 -13.20 1.12
CA ASP A 12 7.04 -13.37 1.81
C ASP A 12 7.16 -12.73 3.20
N LEU A 13 6.45 -11.62 3.42
CA LEU A 13 6.43 -10.92 4.71
C LEU A 13 5.54 -11.63 5.75
N GLY A 14 4.77 -12.63 5.35
CA GLY A 14 3.88 -13.41 6.21
C GLY A 14 2.57 -12.71 6.56
N TYR A 15 1.87 -13.28 7.55
CA TYR A 15 0.61 -12.74 8.05
C TYR A 15 0.83 -11.76 9.19
N HIS A 16 0.19 -10.59 9.11
CA HIS A 16 0.24 -9.55 10.13
C HIS A 16 -1.15 -9.11 10.59
N TYR A 17 -1.24 -8.73 11.87
CA TYR A 17 -2.50 -8.48 12.57
C TYR A 17 -2.49 -7.15 13.36
N PRO A 18 -2.18 -6.01 12.71
CA PRO A 18 -2.16 -4.72 13.39
C PRO A 18 -3.54 -4.39 13.98
N ALA A 19 -3.55 -3.76 15.14
CA ALA A 19 -4.76 -3.17 15.72
C ALA A 19 -5.19 -1.93 14.92
N VAL A 20 -6.39 -1.42 15.18
CA VAL A 20 -6.84 -0.15 14.60
C VAL A 20 -5.90 0.96 15.10
N ASN A 21 -5.40 1.78 14.16
CA ASN A 21 -4.39 2.82 14.36
C ASN A 21 -2.96 2.30 14.60
N GLU A 22 -2.68 1.03 14.33
CA GLU A 22 -1.31 0.51 14.27
C GLU A 22 -0.85 0.36 12.83
N ASP A 23 0.43 0.66 12.60
CA ASP A 23 1.07 0.55 11.31
C ASP A 23 1.88 -0.74 11.22
N PHE A 24 1.74 -1.45 10.10
CA PHE A 24 2.68 -2.49 9.69
C PHE A 24 3.66 -1.89 8.68
N ASN A 25 4.94 -1.86 9.03
CA ASN A 25 6.00 -1.24 8.22
C ASN A 25 6.99 -2.30 7.73
N TRP A 26 7.44 -2.15 6.49
CA TRP A 26 8.54 -2.92 5.93
C TRP A 26 9.37 -2.03 5.00
N GLU A 27 10.62 -2.41 4.78
CA GLU A 27 11.58 -1.67 3.98
C GLU A 27 12.26 -2.61 2.98
N PHE A 28 12.67 -2.07 1.84
CA PHE A 28 13.36 -2.81 0.78
C PHE A 28 14.32 -1.88 0.02
N CYS A 29 15.33 -2.46 -0.65
CA CYS A 29 16.26 -1.71 -1.48
C CYS A 29 15.76 -1.61 -2.93
N GLU A 30 15.34 -0.42 -3.34
CA GLU A 30 14.79 -0.14 -4.67
C GLU A 30 15.79 -0.44 -5.81
N PHE A 31 17.08 -0.12 -5.61
CA PHE A 31 18.15 -0.26 -6.63
C PHE A 31 18.38 -1.68 -7.15
N ILE A 32 17.94 -2.73 -6.43
CA ILE A 32 18.20 -4.11 -6.84
C ILE A 32 17.14 -4.58 -7.86
N MET A 33 16.03 -3.84 -8.03
CA MET A 33 14.86 -4.37 -8.71
C MET A 33 14.00 -3.28 -9.36
N ASP A 34 14.30 -2.94 -10.63
CA ASP A 34 13.38 -2.26 -11.57
C ASP A 34 12.06 -3.04 -11.83
N ARG A 35 11.81 -4.11 -11.04
CA ARG A 35 10.69 -5.05 -11.14
C ARG A 35 10.10 -5.42 -9.78
N THR A 36 10.46 -4.73 -8.68
CA THR A 36 9.89 -5.03 -7.36
C THR A 36 8.37 -4.91 -7.41
N LEU A 37 7.69 -5.94 -6.92
CA LEU A 37 6.25 -5.97 -6.82
C LEU A 37 5.88 -6.53 -5.45
N PHE A 38 5.16 -5.72 -4.68
CA PHE A 38 4.51 -6.15 -3.45
C PHE A 38 3.00 -6.15 -3.67
N PHE A 39 2.34 -7.25 -3.31
CA PHE A 39 0.90 -7.29 -3.18
C PHE A 39 0.50 -7.63 -1.75
N CYS A 40 -0.67 -7.14 -1.35
CA CYS A 40 -1.29 -7.45 -0.08
C CYS A 40 -2.69 -8.01 -0.32
N HIS A 41 -3.04 -9.05 0.42
CA HIS A 41 -4.40 -9.52 0.65
C HIS A 41 -4.80 -9.06 2.03
N ILE A 42 -5.80 -8.20 2.11
CA ILE A 42 -6.26 -7.58 3.35
C ILE A 42 -7.65 -8.13 3.69
N TRP A 43 -7.88 -8.49 4.94
CA TRP A 43 -9.20 -8.84 5.47
C TRP A 43 -9.59 -7.95 6.65
N TRP A 44 -10.87 -7.58 6.68
CA TRP A 44 -11.50 -6.87 7.78
C TRP A 44 -12.90 -7.40 8.02
N GLY A 45 -13.09 -8.17 9.10
CA GLY A 45 -14.36 -8.83 9.37
C GLY A 45 -14.68 -9.82 8.25
N SER A 46 -15.82 -9.62 7.57
CA SER A 46 -16.23 -10.43 6.41
C SER A 46 -15.69 -9.92 5.07
N ASN A 47 -15.03 -8.76 5.04
CA ASN A 47 -14.54 -8.17 3.80
C ASN A 47 -13.11 -8.61 3.53
N ASP A 48 -12.76 -8.79 2.25
CA ASP A 48 -11.40 -9.03 1.82
C ASP A 48 -11.08 -8.38 0.46
N ARG A 49 -9.81 -8.05 0.24
CA ARG A 49 -9.30 -7.61 -1.07
C ARG A 49 -7.81 -7.90 -1.22
N SER A 50 -7.44 -8.42 -2.38
CA SER A 50 -6.04 -8.52 -2.83
C SER A 50 -5.72 -7.46 -3.88
N PHE A 51 -4.60 -6.75 -3.72
CA PHE A 51 -4.13 -5.74 -4.67
C PHE A 51 -2.62 -5.48 -4.54
N ILE A 52 -2.04 -4.86 -5.56
CA ILE A 52 -0.63 -4.44 -5.57
C ILE A 52 -0.50 -3.19 -4.70
N VAL A 53 0.39 -3.23 -3.69
CA VAL A 53 0.67 -2.09 -2.81
C VAL A 53 1.92 -1.31 -3.21
N TYR A 54 2.81 -1.93 -4.00
CA TYR A 54 3.94 -1.26 -4.61
C TYR A 54 4.37 -1.97 -5.91
N ASN A 55 4.54 -1.21 -6.99
CA ASN A 55 5.18 -1.67 -8.23
C ASN A 55 5.75 -0.53 -9.10
N ASP A 56 5.91 0.66 -8.52
CA ASP A 56 6.38 1.85 -9.22
C ASP A 56 7.13 2.80 -8.27
N PRO A 57 8.39 3.15 -8.57
CA PRO A 57 9.19 4.03 -7.72
C PRO A 57 8.74 5.51 -7.77
N VAL A 58 8.04 5.91 -8.83
CA VAL A 58 7.58 7.29 -9.04
C VAL A 58 6.20 7.52 -8.44
N TYR A 59 5.32 6.52 -8.50
CA TYR A 59 3.90 6.67 -8.16
C TYR A 59 3.43 5.75 -7.03
N CYS A 60 4.34 4.99 -6.39
CA CYS A 60 4.06 3.81 -5.55
C CYS A 60 3.45 2.65 -6.32
N VAL A 61 2.37 2.91 -7.05
CA VAL A 61 1.72 1.95 -7.94
C VAL A 61 1.54 2.56 -9.31
N LYS A 62 1.66 1.75 -10.37
CA LYS A 62 1.53 2.19 -11.77
C LYS A 62 0.20 2.88 -12.11
N THR A 63 -0.85 2.62 -11.32
CA THR A 63 -2.17 3.25 -11.46
C THR A 63 -2.31 4.51 -10.61
N GLY A 64 -1.26 4.91 -9.88
CA GLY A 64 -1.23 6.10 -9.05
C GLY A 64 -1.31 7.36 -9.90
N LYS A 65 -1.99 8.39 -9.36
CA LYS A 65 -2.23 9.65 -10.08
C LYS A 65 -1.21 10.74 -9.76
N PHE A 66 -0.49 10.59 -8.65
CA PHE A 66 0.37 11.64 -8.10
C PHE A 66 1.78 11.12 -7.88
N THR A 67 2.77 11.91 -8.28
CA THR A 67 4.17 11.62 -8.00
C THR A 67 4.38 11.52 -6.48
N ASN A 68 5.07 10.45 -6.06
CA ASN A 68 5.43 10.24 -4.67
C ASN A 68 6.63 11.11 -4.28
N TYR A 69 6.39 12.15 -3.48
CA TYR A 69 7.45 13.00 -2.91
C TYR A 69 7.93 12.52 -1.53
N LEU A 70 7.32 11.48 -0.98
CA LEU A 70 7.51 11.04 0.40
C LEU A 70 8.58 9.96 0.55
N HIS A 71 9.03 9.34 -0.55
CA HIS A 71 9.96 8.20 -0.56
C HIS A 71 9.50 6.98 0.25
N TYR A 72 8.22 6.93 0.61
CA TYR A 72 7.53 5.76 1.16
C TYR A 72 6.11 5.70 0.59
N CYS A 73 5.44 4.56 0.75
CA CYS A 73 4.09 4.33 0.24
C CYS A 73 3.19 3.90 1.38
N LYS A 74 2.44 4.84 1.94
CA LYS A 74 1.54 4.56 3.06
C LYS A 74 0.12 4.30 2.57
N TRP A 75 -0.36 3.10 2.86
CA TRP A 75 -1.75 2.71 2.63
C TRP A 75 -2.52 2.80 3.95
N GLU A 76 -3.65 3.51 3.93
CA GLU A 76 -4.62 3.47 5.02
C GLU A 76 -5.82 2.65 4.58
N VAL A 77 -6.19 1.68 5.40
CA VAL A 77 -7.38 0.89 5.18
C VAL A 77 -8.45 1.34 6.15
N ARG A 78 -9.64 1.57 5.61
CA ARG A 78 -10.80 2.06 6.34
C ARG A 78 -11.99 1.15 6.11
N ALA A 79 -13.09 1.42 6.82
CA ALA A 79 -14.32 0.65 6.67
C ALA A 79 -14.94 0.77 5.26
N ASP A 80 -14.67 1.86 4.55
CA ASP A 80 -15.17 2.14 3.20
C ASP A 80 -14.19 1.73 2.08
N GLY A 81 -12.88 1.75 2.33
CA GLY A 81 -11.93 1.34 1.30
C GLY A 81 -10.47 1.50 1.66
N PHE A 82 -9.65 1.67 0.62
CA PHE A 82 -8.20 1.74 0.68
C PHE A 82 -7.73 3.05 0.09
N TYR A 83 -6.89 3.73 0.85
CA TYR A 83 -6.40 5.06 0.54
C TYR A 83 -4.88 5.05 0.46
N LEU A 84 -4.32 5.77 -0.51
CA LEU A 84 -2.89 5.99 -0.63
C LEU A 84 -2.56 7.41 -0.19
N GLU A 85 -1.62 7.55 0.75
CA GLU A 85 -1.13 8.87 1.17
C GLU A 85 -0.33 9.52 0.07
N ASN A 86 -0.61 10.79 -0.16
CA ASN A 86 0.07 11.62 -1.15
C ASN A 86 0.42 12.98 -0.54
N TYR A 87 1.43 13.62 -1.14
CA TYR A 87 1.90 14.93 -0.74
C TYR A 87 1.76 15.93 -1.88
N ASN A 88 1.05 17.03 -1.64
CA ASN A 88 0.99 18.13 -2.58
C ASN A 88 2.16 19.10 -2.31
N ASP A 89 3.15 19.09 -3.20
CA ASP A 89 4.33 19.93 -3.04
C ASP A 89 4.04 21.44 -3.22
N THR A 90 2.93 21.82 -3.86
CA THR A 90 2.54 23.23 -4.02
C THR A 90 1.90 23.77 -2.74
N SER A 91 0.91 23.07 -2.19
CA SER A 91 0.23 23.50 -0.95
C SER A 91 0.95 23.06 0.33
N LYS A 92 1.96 22.19 0.22
CA LYS A 92 2.71 21.60 1.34
C LYS A 92 1.80 20.81 2.30
N THR A 93 0.82 20.09 1.77
CA THR A 93 -0.18 19.34 2.56
C THR A 93 -0.26 17.88 2.15
N TYR A 94 -0.55 17.02 3.13
CA TYR A 94 -0.87 15.61 2.92
C TYR A 94 -2.35 15.43 2.57
N PHE A 95 -2.65 14.43 1.76
CA PHE A 95 -4.01 14.00 1.47
C PHE A 95 -4.06 12.50 1.16
N MET A 96 -5.23 11.91 1.34
CA MET A 96 -5.47 10.49 1.13
C MET A 96 -6.28 10.31 -0.16
N ASP A 97 -5.68 9.74 -1.20
CA ASP A 97 -6.38 9.42 -2.45
C ASP A 97 -7.12 8.10 -2.30
N HIS A 98 -8.42 8.11 -2.52
CA HIS A 98 -9.24 6.90 -2.45
C HIS A 98 -9.07 6.09 -3.73
N ILE A 99 -8.42 4.93 -3.62
CA ILE A 99 -8.07 4.11 -4.78
C ILE A 99 -9.13 3.04 -5.05
N PHE A 100 -9.69 2.47 -3.98
CA PHE A 100 -10.41 1.21 -4.02
C PHE A 100 -11.44 1.13 -2.89
N ASP A 101 -12.69 0.78 -3.20
CA ASP A 101 -13.64 0.30 -2.18
C ASP A 101 -13.24 -1.09 -1.67
N TRP A 102 -13.93 -1.64 -0.67
CA TRP A 102 -13.94 -3.09 -0.46
C TRP A 102 -14.50 -3.83 -1.70
N LYS A 103 -14.15 -5.10 -1.90
CA LYS A 103 -14.89 -5.91 -2.88
C LYS A 103 -16.28 -6.18 -2.29
N LEU A 104 -17.33 -5.92 -3.09
CA LEU A 104 -18.68 -6.38 -2.84
C LEU A 104 -18.80 -7.87 -3.14
#